data_AF-A0A1J3HQI1-F1
#
_entry.id   AF-A0A1J3HQI1-F1
#
_cell.length_a   1.000
_cell.length_b   1.000
_cell.length_c   1.000
_cell.angle_alpha   90.00
_cell.angle_beta   90.00
_cell.angle_gamma   90.00
#
_symmetry.space_group_name_H-M   'P 1'
#
loop_
_entity.id
_entity.type
_entity.pdbx_description
1 polymer ?
#
loop_
_entity_poly.entity_id
_entity_poly.type
_entity_poly.pdbx_seq_one_letter_code
_entity_poly.pdbx_strand_id
1 'polypeptide(L)'
;GGLMKKLQELTTLCGVQACAVLFSPYESNPVVWPSRGGVGEVFSEFMEIPMMERTNKMMNQESYTRQRINKEEERLKKLREENRDFAIRELMLHCLKGKMMMEHYHYNPSVVQDLRSHIDSYLNELTCRIKILTENHESSSL
;
A
#
# COMPACT_ATOMS: atom_id res chain seq x y z
N GLY A 1 -6.68 6.20 -28.32
CA GLY A 1 -6.10 7.56 -28.37
C GLY A 1 -4.60 7.44 -28.18
N GLY A 2 -3.80 8.12 -29.00
CA GLY A 2 -2.33 8.08 -28.90
C GLY A 2 -1.77 9.01 -27.81
N LEU A 3 -0.46 8.88 -27.53
CA LEU A 3 0.25 9.64 -26.50
C LEU A 3 0.05 11.16 -26.65
N MET A 4 0.21 11.71 -27.86
CA MET A 4 0.06 13.15 -28.09
C MET A 4 -1.35 13.66 -27.82
N LYS A 5 -2.37 12.87 -28.18
CA LYS A 5 -3.76 13.21 -27.86
C LYS A 5 -4.00 13.21 -26.34
N LYS A 6 -3.41 12.24 -25.63
CA LYS A 6 -3.51 12.16 -24.16
C LYS A 6 -2.80 13.33 -23.46
N LEU A 7 -1.66 13.77 -23.99
CA LEU A 7 -0.97 14.96 -23.50
C LEU A 7 -1.82 16.22 -23.73
N GLN A 8 -2.39 16.38 -24.93
CA GLN A 8 -3.31 17.49 -25.22
C GLN A 8 -4.52 17.50 -24.28
N GLU A 9 -5.15 16.34 -24.05
CA GLU A 9 -6.27 16.21 -23.11
C GLU A 9 -5.83 16.60 -21.69
N LEU A 10 -4.67 16.13 -21.23
CA LEU A 10 -4.15 16.41 -19.89
C LEU A 10 -3.87 17.91 -19.69
N THR A 11 -3.17 18.55 -20.62
CA THR A 11 -2.87 19.99 -20.51
C THR A 11 -4.13 20.83 -20.56
N THR A 12 -5.09 20.45 -21.42
CA THR A 12 -6.36 21.18 -21.58
C THR A 12 -7.25 21.03 -20.35
N LEU A 13 -7.40 19.82 -19.81
CA LEU A 13 -8.33 19.54 -18.71
C LEU A 13 -7.77 19.95 -17.35
N CYS A 14 -6.46 19.80 -17.15
CA CYS A 14 -5.84 20.03 -15.84
C CYS A 14 -5.09 21.37 -15.76
N GLY A 15 -4.97 22.12 -16.86
CA GLY A 15 -4.24 23.39 -16.89
C GLY A 15 -2.75 23.25 -16.56
N VAL A 16 -2.17 22.08 -16.83
CA VAL A 16 -0.76 21.80 -16.55
C VAL A 16 0.09 22.06 -17.79
N GLN A 17 1.30 22.58 -17.58
CA GLN A 17 2.32 22.62 -18.62
C GLN A 17 2.95 21.24 -18.79
N ALA A 18 3.04 20.77 -20.03
CA ALA A 18 3.68 19.51 -20.37
C ALA A 18 4.31 19.61 -21.76
N CYS A 19 5.34 18.81 -21.99
CA CYS A 19 5.95 18.64 -23.29
C CYS A 19 6.40 17.18 -23.46
N ALA A 20 6.60 16.74 -24.70
CA ALA A 20 7.13 15.42 -24.98
C ALA A 20 8.18 15.45 -26.08
N VAL A 21 9.21 14.63 -25.90
CA VAL A 21 10.26 14.35 -26.87
C VAL A 21 10.34 12.84 -27.04
N LEU A 22 10.02 12.36 -28.22
CA LEU A 22 9.99 10.94 -28.54
C LEU A 22 11.09 10.62 -29.56
N PHE A 23 11.99 9.73 -29.18
CA PHE A 23 13.03 9.22 -30.06
C PHE A 23 12.58 7.90 -30.67
N SER A 24 12.73 7.77 -31.98
CA SER A 24 12.54 6.53 -32.72
C SER A 24 13.91 6.03 -33.17
N PRO A 25 14.21 4.73 -33.09
CA PRO A 25 15.45 4.18 -33.64
C PRO A 25 15.48 4.23 -35.17
N TYR A 26 14.34 4.53 -35.82
CA TYR A 26 14.20 4.56 -37.27
C TYR A 26 14.19 5.98 -37.86
N GLU A 27 14.12 7.02 -37.02
CA GLU A 27 14.06 8.41 -37.45
C GLU A 27 15.22 9.21 -36.84
N SER A 28 15.89 10.03 -37.65
CA SER A 28 17.04 10.84 -37.19
C SER A 28 16.64 12.01 -36.30
N ASN A 29 15.38 12.45 -36.36
CA ASN A 29 14.86 13.57 -35.59
C ASN A 29 13.80 13.07 -34.60
N PRO A 30 13.80 13.55 -33.34
CA PRO A 30 12.74 13.21 -32.42
C PRO A 30 11.42 13.88 -32.83
N VAL A 31 10.31 13.18 -32.57
CA VAL A 31 8.99 13.78 -32.59
C VAL A 31 8.84 14.61 -31.33
N VAL A 32 8.51 15.89 -31.50
CA VAL A 32 8.38 16.85 -30.41
C VAL A 32 6.95 17.39 -30.34
N TRP A 33 6.47 17.61 -29.12
CA TRP A 33 5.16 18.21 -28.85
C TRP A 33 5.27 19.16 -27.65
N PRO A 34 4.60 20.33 -27.67
CA PRO A 34 3.68 20.83 -28.70
C PRO A 34 4.37 21.41 -29.93
N SER A 35 5.57 21.97 -29.77
CA SER A 35 6.45 22.45 -30.83
C SER A 35 7.89 22.51 -30.28
N ARG A 36 8.90 22.74 -31.13
CA ARG A 36 10.28 22.91 -30.65
C ARG A 36 10.40 24.09 -29.66
N GLY A 37 9.72 25.21 -29.94
CA GLY A 37 9.69 26.37 -29.06
C GLY A 37 8.98 26.07 -27.74
N GLY A 38 7.79 25.47 -27.78
CA GLY A 38 7.03 25.14 -26.58
C GLY A 38 7.70 24.09 -25.69
N VAL A 39 8.42 23.12 -26.27
CA VAL A 39 9.29 22.22 -25.49
C VAL A 39 10.41 23.01 -24.81
N GLY A 40 11.02 23.96 -25.50
CA GLY A 40 12.09 24.81 -24.95
C GLY A 40 11.64 25.67 -23.78
N GLU A 41 10.44 26.25 -23.85
CA GLU A 41 9.82 27.02 -22.75
C GLU A 41 9.62 26.14 -21.51
N VAL A 42 8.91 25.01 -21.67
CA VAL A 42 8.65 24.07 -20.55
C VAL A 42 9.95 23.51 -19.97
N PHE A 43 10.93 23.21 -20.82
CA PHE A 43 12.23 22.72 -20.36
C PHE A 43 13.00 23.78 -19.57
N SER A 44 12.95 25.04 -19.99
CA SER A 44 13.63 26.15 -19.30
C SER A 44 13.04 26.36 -17.91
N GLU A 45 11.71 26.45 -17.81
CA GLU A 45 10.99 26.53 -16.53
C GLU A 45 11.28 25.31 -15.64
N PHE A 46 11.32 24.11 -16.22
CA PHE A 46 11.69 22.90 -15.47
C PHE A 46 13.12 23.00 -14.91
N MET A 47 14.07 23.54 -15.66
CA MET A 47 15.47 23.66 -15.23
C MET A 47 15.68 24.69 -14.12
N GLU A 48 14.79 25.68 -13.99
CA GLU A 48 14.78 26.65 -12.88
C GLU A 48 14.41 26.01 -11.54
N ILE A 49 13.68 24.90 -11.54
CA ILE A 49 13.34 24.16 -10.32
C ILE A 49 14.61 23.55 -9.70
N PRO A 50 14.82 23.61 -8.37
CA PRO A 50 15.96 22.97 -7.72
C PRO A 50 16.08 21.47 -8.06
N MET A 51 17.30 20.99 -8.29
CA MET A 51 17.55 19.60 -8.69
C MET A 51 16.94 18.60 -7.70
N MET A 52 17.02 18.86 -6.40
CA MET A 52 16.49 17.98 -5.38
C MET A 52 14.96 17.84 -5.47
N GLU A 53 14.26 18.95 -5.74
CA GLU A 53 12.81 18.94 -5.94
C GLU A 53 12.39 18.22 -7.23
N ARG A 54 13.14 18.42 -8.32
CA ARG A 54 12.92 17.71 -9.58
C ARG A 54 13.05 16.21 -9.42
N THR A 55 14.18 15.75 -8.87
CA THR A 55 14.49 14.33 -8.74
C THR A 55 13.49 13.60 -7.85
N ASN A 56 12.99 14.26 -6.80
CA ASN A 56 12.00 13.66 -5.89
C ASN A 56 10.67 13.33 -6.57
N LYS A 57 10.26 14.09 -7.60
CA LYS A 57 9.00 13.87 -8.32
C LYS A 57 9.18 13.16 -9.66
N MET A 58 10.42 13.03 -10.13
CA MET A 58 10.71 12.38 -11.40
C MET A 58 10.47 10.87 -11.27
N MET A 59 9.67 10.32 -12.19
CA MET A 59 9.42 8.89 -12.27
C MET A 59 9.67 8.37 -13.68
N ASN A 60 10.12 7.12 -13.74
CA ASN A 60 10.20 6.37 -14.99
C ASN A 60 9.26 5.15 -14.91
N GLN A 61 8.97 4.55 -16.06
CA GLN A 61 8.01 3.46 -16.15
C GLN A 61 8.43 2.23 -15.33
N GLU A 62 9.72 1.92 -15.30
CA GLU A 62 10.25 0.77 -14.57
C GLU A 62 10.09 0.96 -13.05
N SER A 63 10.53 2.11 -12.51
CA SER A 63 10.43 2.43 -11.09
C SER A 63 8.98 2.51 -10.63
N TYR A 64 8.10 3.11 -11.45
CA TYR A 64 6.67 3.15 -11.19
C TYR A 64 6.05 1.75 -11.15
N THR A 65 6.40 0.89 -12.11
CA THR A 65 5.89 -0.49 -12.16
C THR A 65 6.33 -1.28 -10.93
N ARG A 66 7.61 -1.20 -10.57
CA ARG A 66 8.15 -1.83 -9.36
C ARG A 66 7.49 -1.32 -8.09
N GLN A 67 7.26 -0.01 -7.98
CA GLN A 67 6.53 0.57 -6.83
C GLN A 67 5.12 0.00 -6.71
N ARG A 68 4.40 -0.16 -7.84
CA ARG A 68 3.06 -0.77 -7.85
C ARG A 68 3.08 -2.23 -7.42
N ILE A 69 4.04 -3.02 -7.91
CA ILE A 69 4.20 -4.42 -7.49
C ILE A 69 4.39 -4.49 -5.98
N ASN A 70 5.35 -3.74 -5.43
CA ASN A 70 5.62 -3.72 -4.00
C ASN A 70 4.38 -3.33 -3.17
N LYS A 71 3.57 -2.37 -3.68
CA LYS A 71 2.33 -1.95 -3.02
C LYS A 71 1.29 -3.07 -2.97
N GLU A 72 1.13 -3.82 -4.06
CA GLU A 72 0.19 -4.96 -4.08
C GLU A 72 0.75 -6.14 -3.25
N GLU A 73 2.05 -6.36 -3.23
CA GLU A 73 2.69 -7.36 -2.35
C GLU A 73 2.47 -7.05 -0.86
N GLU A 74 2.60 -5.78 -0.46
CA GLU A 74 2.32 -5.36 0.91
C GLU A 74 0.84 -5.56 1.28
N ARG A 75 -0.08 -5.25 0.36
CA ARG A 75 -1.52 -5.52 0.56
C ARG A 75 -1.80 -7.01 0.69
N LEU A 76 -1.18 -7.83 -0.14
CA LEU A 76 -1.33 -9.28 -0.08
C LEU A 76 -0.79 -9.83 1.25
N LYS A 77 0.33 -9.29 1.74
CA LYS A 77 0.87 -9.65 3.05
C LYS A 77 -0.12 -9.33 4.17
N LYS A 78 -0.71 -8.13 4.19
CA LYS A 78 -1.73 -7.74 5.18
C LYS A 78 -2.94 -8.65 5.15
N LEU A 79 -3.48 -8.95 3.97
CA LEU A 79 -4.61 -9.88 3.82
C LEU A 79 -4.29 -11.29 4.32
N ARG A 80 -3.07 -11.77 4.10
CA ARG A 80 -2.63 -13.08 4.63
C ARG A 80 -2.54 -13.09 6.15
N GLU A 81 -2.03 -12.01 6.74
CA GLU A 81 -1.99 -11.84 8.20
C GLU A 81 -3.40 -11.78 8.79
N GLU A 82 -4.30 -10.98 8.21
CA GLU A 82 -5.71 -10.88 8.63
C GLU A 82 -6.45 -12.22 8.53
N ASN A 83 -6.25 -12.96 7.43
CA ASN A 83 -6.84 -14.29 7.26
C ASN A 83 -6.30 -15.30 8.29
N ARG A 84 -5.02 -15.21 8.61
CA ARG A 84 -4.39 -16.06 9.64
C ARG A 84 -4.97 -15.76 11.02
N ASP A 85 -5.09 -14.49 11.38
CA ASP A 85 -5.70 -14.06 12.64
C ASP A 85 -7.16 -14.51 12.76
N PHE A 86 -7.93 -14.40 11.66
CA PHE A 86 -9.31 -14.89 11.61
C PHE A 86 -9.38 -16.40 11.86
N ALA A 87 -8.55 -17.19 11.18
CA ALA A 87 -8.51 -18.64 11.35
C ALA A 87 -8.12 -19.06 12.78
N ILE A 88 -7.19 -18.35 13.43
CA ILE A 88 -6.79 -18.61 14.82
C ILE A 88 -7.92 -18.28 15.80
N ARG A 89 -8.64 -17.17 15.59
CA ARG A 89 -9.82 -16.80 16.40
C ARG A 89 -10.94 -17.84 16.26
N GLU A 90 -11.23 -18.26 15.04
CA GLU A 90 -12.24 -19.28 14.78
C GLU A 90 -11.88 -20.62 15.43
N LEU A 91 -10.61 -21.03 15.32
CA LEU A 91 -10.08 -22.21 16.00
C LEU A 91 -10.28 -22.12 17.52
N MET A 92 -9.86 -21.03 18.15
CA MET A 92 -10.06 -20.81 19.59
C MET A 92 -11.54 -20.94 19.99
N LEU A 93 -12.46 -20.35 19.22
CA LEU A 93 -13.90 -20.47 19.46
C LEU A 93 -14.42 -21.90 19.31
N HIS A 94 -13.91 -22.66 18.35
CA HIS A 94 -14.25 -24.07 18.16
C HIS A 94 -13.73 -24.92 19.33
N CYS A 95 -12.52 -24.66 19.82
CA CYS A 95 -11.98 -25.28 21.03
C CYS A 95 -12.91 -25.05 22.24
N LEU A 96 -13.29 -23.79 22.48
CA LEU A 96 -14.16 -23.41 23.60
C LEU A 96 -15.56 -24.04 23.52
N LYS A 97 -16.09 -24.24 22.31
CA LYS A 97 -17.38 -24.91 22.09
C LYS A 97 -17.29 -26.44 22.18
N GLY A 98 -16.10 -27.01 22.42
CA GLY A 98 -15.87 -28.46 22.41
C GLY A 98 -16.06 -29.09 21.02
N LYS A 99 -16.00 -28.31 19.93
CA LYS A 99 -16.25 -28.75 18.54
C LYS A 99 -14.96 -29.09 17.78
N MET A 100 -13.89 -29.40 18.49
CA MET A 100 -12.55 -29.51 17.90
C MET A 100 -12.42 -30.82 17.13
N MET A 101 -12.53 -30.76 15.80
CA MET A 101 -12.25 -31.88 14.89
C MET A 101 -10.77 -31.83 14.50
N MET A 102 -9.94 -32.63 15.19
CA MET A 102 -8.49 -32.76 14.92
C MET A 102 -8.19 -33.37 13.54
N GLU A 103 -9.20 -33.91 12.86
CA GLU A 103 -9.08 -34.62 11.58
C GLU A 103 -8.82 -33.68 10.38
N HIS A 104 -9.18 -32.40 10.47
CA HIS A 104 -9.05 -31.43 9.38
C HIS A 104 -7.87 -30.45 9.51
N TYR A 105 -7.20 -30.43 10.66
CA TYR A 105 -6.03 -29.59 10.85
C TYR A 105 -4.77 -30.42 10.63
N HIS A 106 -4.11 -30.22 9.50
CA HIS A 106 -2.72 -30.64 9.36
C HIS A 106 -1.93 -30.02 10.51
N TYR A 107 -1.29 -30.85 11.34
CA TYR A 107 -0.50 -30.39 12.48
C TYR A 107 0.64 -29.51 11.97
N ASN A 108 0.41 -28.20 12.00
CA ASN A 108 1.39 -27.20 11.66
C ASN A 108 1.84 -26.55 12.98
N PRO A 109 3.09 -26.77 13.42
CA PRO A 109 3.60 -26.20 14.67
C PRO A 109 3.43 -24.67 14.77
N SER A 110 3.44 -23.97 13.63
CA SER A 110 3.22 -22.52 13.61
C SER A 110 1.81 -22.14 14.06
N VAL A 111 0.78 -22.92 13.71
CA VAL A 111 -0.62 -22.66 14.08
C VAL A 111 -0.81 -22.81 15.59
N VAL A 112 -0.17 -23.80 16.21
CA VAL A 112 -0.22 -24.00 17.67
C VAL A 112 0.45 -22.83 18.39
N GLN A 113 1.60 -22.37 17.88
CA GLN A 113 2.30 -21.22 18.45
C GLN A 113 1.49 -19.92 18.31
N ASP A 114 0.83 -19.72 17.17
CA ASP A 114 -0.04 -18.56 16.95
C ASP A 114 -1.24 -18.60 17.90
N LEU A 115 -1.90 -19.76 18.03
CA LEU A 115 -3.04 -19.94 18.92
C LEU A 115 -2.66 -19.64 20.37
N ARG A 116 -1.52 -20.17 20.83
CA ARG A 116 -0.99 -19.88 22.16
C ARG A 116 -0.78 -18.38 22.36
N SER A 117 -0.08 -17.73 21.42
CA SER A 117 0.21 -16.30 21.49
C SER A 117 -1.07 -15.45 21.49
N HIS A 118 -2.07 -15.87 20.71
CA HIS A 118 -3.37 -15.21 20.65
C HIS A 118 -4.14 -15.34 21.97
N ILE A 119 -4.18 -16.54 22.57
CA ILE A 119 -4.79 -16.77 23.88
C ILE A 119 -4.11 -15.92 24.95
N ASP A 120 -2.77 -15.93 25.01
CA ASP A 120 -2.00 -15.14 25.98
C ASP A 120 -2.32 -13.64 25.85
N SER A 121 -2.35 -13.12 24.63
CA SER A 121 -2.71 -11.73 24.34
C SER A 121 -4.15 -11.40 24.77
N TYR A 122 -5.11 -12.28 24.44
CA TYR A 122 -6.51 -12.09 24.79
C TYR A 122 -6.75 -12.13 26.30
N LEU A 123 -6.09 -13.04 27.03
CA LEU A 123 -6.13 -13.10 28.50
C LEU A 123 -5.55 -11.83 29.14
N ASN A 124 -4.45 -11.31 28.59
CA ASN A 124 -3.86 -10.05 29.05
C ASN A 124 -4.83 -8.88 28.82
N GLU A 125 -5.47 -8.80 27.66
CA GLU A 125 -6.46 -7.77 27.35
C GLU A 125 -7.65 -7.82 28.32
N LEU A 126 -8.20 -9.02 28.56
CA LEU A 126 -9.27 -9.22 29.53
C LEU A 126 -8.84 -8.81 30.95
N THR A 127 -7.64 -9.20 31.36
CA THR A 127 -7.07 -8.85 32.67
C THR A 127 -6.95 -7.33 32.83
N CYS A 128 -6.48 -6.62 31.80
CA CYS A 128 -6.42 -5.16 31.80
C CYS A 128 -7.81 -4.53 31.89
N ARG A 129 -8.78 -5.01 31.10
CA ARG A 129 -10.16 -4.49 31.15
C ARG A 129 -10.81 -4.69 32.52
N ILE A 130 -10.60 -5.85 33.15
CA ILE A 130 -11.10 -6.12 34.50
C ILE A 130 -10.53 -5.10 35.51
N LYS A 131 -9.22 -4.85 35.49
CA LYS A 131 -8.57 -3.88 36.39
C LYS A 131 -9.14 -2.47 36.24
N ILE A 132 -9.30 -1.99 35.00
CA ILE A 132 -9.88 -0.67 34.72
C ILE A 132 -11.31 -0.56 35.27
N LEU A 133 -12.12 -1.61 35.11
CA LEU A 133 -13.50 -1.60 35.59
C LEU A 133 -13.58 -1.64 37.13
N THR A 134 -12.68 -2.36 37.80
CA THR A 134 -12.63 -2.41 39.27
C THR A 134 -12.15 -1.10 39.89
N GLU A 135 -11.12 -0.46 39.32
CA GLU A 135 -10.57 0.82 39.82
C GLU A 135 -11.59 1.97 39.67
N ASN A 136 -12.35 2.00 38.57
CA ASN A 136 -13.39 3.00 38.36
C ASN A 136 -14.60 2.83 39.30
N HIS A 137 -14.92 1.60 39.69
CA HIS A 137 -16.00 1.32 40.64
C HIS A 137 -15.64 1.78 42.06
N GLU A 138 -14.39 1.59 42.48
CA GLU A 138 -13.88 2.08 43.77
C GLU A 138 -13.79 3.61 43.81
N SER A 139 -13.45 4.25 42.69
CA SER A 139 -13.36 5.72 42.57
C SER A 139 -14.74 6.42 42.51
N SER A 140 -15.78 5.73 42.06
CA SER A 140 -17.15 6.29 41.93
C SER A 140 -18.02 6.05 43.18
N SER A 141 -17.52 5.26 44.14
CA SER A 141 -18.21 4.95 45.41
C SER A 141 -17.68 5.78 46.60
N LEU A 142 -16.86 6.79 46.33
CA LEU A 142 -16.26 7.73 47.30
C LEU A 142 -16.87 9.13 47.16
#